data_AF-A0A1V6K2B2-F1
#
_entry.id   AF-A0A1V6K2B2-F1
#
_cell.length_a   1.000
_cell.length_b   1.000
_cell.length_c   1.000
_cell.angle_alpha   90.00
_cell.angle_beta   90.00
_cell.angle_gamma   90.00
#
_symmetry.space_group_name_H-M   'P 1'
#
loop_
_entity.id
_entity.type
_entity.pdbx_description
1 polymer ?
#
loop_
_entity_poly.entity_id
_entity_poly.type
_entity_poly.pdbx_seq_one_letter_code
_entity_poly.pdbx_strand_id
1 'polypeptide(L)' 'MAKNNRGKGLKKVPNHGRGECPVCHRTGIKLLYEVKVGENTYKVCKSCKGIAAEKLAG' A
#
# COMPACT_ATOMS: atom_id res chain seq x y z
N MET A 1 12.68 4.43 -16.55
CA MET A 1 12.16 4.10 -15.19
C MET A 1 10.65 3.93 -15.24
N ALA A 2 10.14 2.70 -15.12
CA ALA A 2 8.71 2.46 -15.01
C ALA A 2 8.22 2.96 -13.64
N LYS A 3 7.46 4.06 -13.62
CA LYS A 3 6.85 4.61 -12.41
C LYS A 3 5.55 3.86 -12.14
N ASN A 4 5.60 2.59 -11.75
CA ASN A 4 4.39 1.77 -11.52
C ASN A 4 3.45 2.38 -10.46
N ASN A 5 3.98 3.23 -9.57
CA ASN A 5 3.23 3.86 -8.49
C ASN A 5 2.70 5.27 -8.84
N ARG A 6 2.83 5.73 -10.09
CA ARG A 6 2.37 7.07 -10.54
C ARG A 6 1.93 7.04 -12.02
N GLY A 7 0.92 7.83 -12.36
CA GLY A 7 0.51 8.04 -13.77
C GLY A 7 -0.62 7.13 -14.25
N LYS A 8 -0.66 6.82 -15.55
CA LYS A 8 -1.78 6.14 -16.23
C LYS A 8 -2.10 4.74 -15.66
N GLY A 9 -1.11 4.02 -15.14
CA GLY A 9 -1.33 2.69 -14.55
C GLY A 9 -2.31 2.72 -13.39
N LEU A 10 -2.28 3.76 -12.56
CA LEU A 10 -3.23 3.94 -11.45
C LEU A 10 -4.65 4.25 -11.92
N LYS A 11 -4.84 4.77 -13.13
CA LYS A 11 -6.20 5.04 -13.65
C LYS A 11 -7.00 3.75 -13.87
N LYS A 12 -6.32 2.63 -14.09
CA LYS A 12 -6.94 1.31 -14.29
C LYS A 12 -7.27 0.60 -12.98
N VAL A 13 -6.71 1.05 -11.86
CA VAL A 13 -6.94 0.44 -10.55
C VAL A 13 -8.18 1.09 -9.92
N PRO A 14 -9.11 0.31 -9.33
CA PRO A 14 -10.26 0.87 -8.63
C PRO A 14 -9.81 1.90 -7.60
N ASN A 15 -10.51 3.03 -7.56
CA ASN A 15 -10.20 4.20 -6.73
C ASN A 15 -8.75 4.71 -6.86
N HIS A 16 -8.10 4.49 -8.01
CA HIS A 16 -6.69 4.82 -8.22
C HIS A 16 -5.70 4.17 -7.25
N GLY A 17 -6.09 3.00 -6.71
CA GLY A 17 -5.34 2.30 -5.67
C GLY A 17 -5.36 3.03 -4.32
N ARG A 18 -6.35 3.90 -4.09
CA ARG A 18 -6.57 4.58 -2.82
C ARG A 18 -7.49 3.76 -1.92
N GLY A 19 -7.16 3.71 -0.64
CA GLY A 19 -7.95 3.04 0.38
C GLY A 19 -7.52 3.50 1.78
N GLU A 20 -7.89 2.71 2.77
CA GLU A 20 -7.45 2.88 4.14
C GLU A 20 -6.19 2.04 4.41
N CYS A 21 -5.13 2.66 4.93
CA CYS A 21 -3.91 1.94 5.25
C CYS A 21 -4.08 1.14 6.54
N PRO A 22 -3.85 -0.19 6.55
CA PRO A 22 -4.03 -1.02 7.75
C PRO A 22 -2.99 -0.75 8.86
N VAL A 23 -1.96 0.04 8.58
CA VAL A 23 -0.88 0.35 9.53
C VAL A 23 -1.07 1.71 10.21
N CYS A 24 -1.55 2.70 9.47
CA CYS A 24 -1.69 4.07 9.97
C CYS A 24 -3.12 4.62 9.90
N HIS A 25 -4.09 3.79 9.48
CA HIS A 25 -5.52 4.12 9.34
C HIS A 25 -5.83 5.39 8.52
N ARG A 26 -4.87 5.83 7.68
CA ARG A 26 -5.10 6.96 6.79
C ARG A 26 -6.03 6.53 5.66
N THR A 27 -7.13 7.25 5.51
CA THR A 27 -8.10 7.07 4.43
C THR A 27 -7.70 7.88 3.19
N GLY A 28 -8.13 7.43 2.00
CA GLY A 28 -7.86 8.14 0.74
C GLY A 28 -6.39 8.12 0.28
N ILE A 29 -5.53 7.31 0.90
CA ILE A 29 -4.10 7.19 0.58
C ILE A 29 -3.85 6.00 -0.35
N LYS A 30 -2.81 6.12 -1.18
CA LYS A 30 -2.41 5.08 -2.13
C LYS A 30 -1.79 3.87 -1.43
N LEU A 31 -2.42 2.70 -1.56
CA LEU A 31 -1.98 1.40 -1.07
C LEU A 31 -1.31 0.60 -2.19
N LEU A 32 -0.15 1.07 -2.63
CA LEU A 32 0.57 0.54 -3.79
C LEU A 32 1.81 -0.25 -3.42
N TYR A 33 2.10 -0.36 -2.12
CA TYR A 33 3.26 -1.06 -1.62
C TYR A 33 2.80 -2.37 -1.02
N GLU A 34 3.23 -3.48 -1.61
CA GLU A 34 2.94 -4.80 -1.09
C GLU A 34 4.03 -5.19 -0.09
N VAL A 35 3.61 -5.61 1.10
CA VAL A 35 4.48 -6.09 2.16
C VAL A 35 3.99 -7.47 2.56
N LYS A 36 4.90 -8.44 2.54
CA LYS A 36 4.62 -9.79 3.04
C LYS A 36 4.85 -9.81 4.55
N VAL A 37 3.86 -10.31 5.28
CA VAL A 37 3.87 -10.44 6.73
C VAL A 37 3.37 -11.83 7.06
N GLY A 38 4.31 -12.70 7.45
CA GLY A 38 4.06 -14.14 7.53
C GLY A 38 3.65 -14.71 6.17
N GLU A 39 2.50 -15.37 6.13
CA GLU A 39 1.91 -15.94 4.90
C GLU A 39 1.06 -14.95 4.11
N ASN A 40 0.72 -13.78 4.69
CA ASN A 40 -0.20 -12.82 4.11
C ASN A 40 0.54 -11.67 3.40
N THR A 41 -0.01 -11.22 2.27
CA THR A 41 0.50 -10.05 1.54
C THR A 41 -0.45 -8.87 1.75
N TYR A 42 0.05 -7.81 2.39
CA TYR A 42 -0.73 -6.61 2.69
C TYR A 42 -0.35 -5.45 1.80
N LYS A 43 -1.36 -4.72 1.32
CA LYS A 43 -1.16 -3.46 0.58
C LYS A 43 -1.15 -2.29 1.55
N VAL A 44 -0.02 -1.58 1.62
CA VAL A 44 0.22 -0.48 2.55
C VAL A 44 0.60 0.81 1.81
N CYS A 45 0.53 1.92 2.54
CA CYS A 45 0.93 3.21 2.00
C CYS A 45 2.44 3.37 1.90
N LYS A 46 2.90 4.35 1.11
CA LYS A 46 4.33 4.65 0.91
C LYS A 46 5.10 4.81 2.21
N SER A 47 4.51 5.48 3.19
CA SER A 47 5.16 5.78 4.47
C SER A 47 5.26 4.55 5.35
N CYS A 48 4.26 3.67 5.30
CA CYS A 48 4.20 2.50 6.16
C CYS A 48 4.98 1.30 5.62
N LYS A 49 5.46 1.30 4.38
CA LYS A 49 6.15 0.13 3.79
C LYS A 49 7.31 -0.42 4.64
N GLY A 50 8.00 0.44 5.40
CA GLY A 50 9.16 0.04 6.21
C GLY A 50 8.79 -0.49 7.59
N ILE A 51 7.66 -0.04 8.15
CA ILE A 51 7.16 -0.42 9.48
C ILE A 51 6.03 -1.45 9.39
N ALA A 52 5.48 -1.69 8.21
CA ALA A 52 4.32 -2.55 8.01
C ALA A 52 4.57 -3.99 8.45
N ALA A 53 5.78 -4.51 8.23
CA ALA A 53 6.14 -5.84 8.68
C ALA A 53 6.07 -5.95 10.21
N GLU A 54 6.67 -5.00 10.95
CA GLU A 54 6.64 -5.00 12.42
C GLU A 54 5.24 -4.70 12.98
N LYS A 55 4.49 -3.79 12.34
CA LYS A 55 3.16 -3.35 12.82
C LYS A 55 2.02 -4.33 12.52
N LEU A 56 2.16 -5.18 11.50
CA LEU A 56 1.14 -6.16 11.10
C LEU A 56 1.51 -7.60 11.53
N ALA A 57 2.75 -7.84 11.97
CA ALA A 57 3.18 -9.13 12.50
C ALA A 57 2.92 -9.29 14.00
N GLY A 58 2.64 -8.18 14.70
CA GLY A 58 2.24 -8.17 16.12
C GLY A 58 0.74 -8.21 16.27
#